data_AF-A0A9E3SGK8-F1
#
_entry.id   AF-A0A9E3SGK8-F1
#
_cell.length_a   1.000
_cell.length_b   1.000
_cell.length_c   1.000
_cell.angle_alpha   90.00
_cell.angle_beta   90.00
_cell.angle_gamma   90.00
#
_symmetry.space_group_name_H-M   'P 1'
#
loop_
_entity.id
_entity.type
_entity.pdbx_description
1 polymer ?
#
loop_
_entity_poly.entity_id
_entity_poly.type
_entity_poly.pdbx_seq_one_letter_code
_entity_poly.pdbx_strand_id
1 'polypeptide(L)' 'MTDSNVSKIPVSNELDAAQATEAGGGLDLCNPEIFVQITQSLTQSYENLVDFASHVIGRVAGE' A
#
# COMPACT_ATOMS: atom_id res chain seq x y z
N MET A 1 -6.41 44.32 -29.24
CA MET A 1 -6.60 44.12 -27.79
C MET A 1 -7.06 42.68 -27.63
N THR A 2 -6.14 41.77 -27.34
CA THR A 2 -6.44 40.33 -27.18
C THR A 2 -6.42 40.03 -25.68
N ASP A 3 -7.62 39.87 -25.11
CA ASP A 3 -7.78 39.45 -23.73
C ASP A 3 -7.20 38.05 -23.54
N SER A 4 -6.06 37.99 -22.85
CA SER A 4 -5.42 36.75 -22.43
C SER A 4 -6.25 36.14 -21.30
N ASN A 5 -7.09 35.16 -21.61
CA ASN A 5 -7.75 34.30 -20.63
C ASN A 5 -6.73 33.31 -20.02
N VAL A 6 -5.72 33.83 -19.32
CA VAL A 6 -4.97 33.05 -18.35
C VAL A 6 -5.96 32.73 -17.24
N SER A 7 -6.51 31.52 -17.31
CA SER A 7 -7.25 30.89 -16.22
C SER A 7 -6.43 31.05 -14.95
N LYS A 8 -6.87 31.96 -14.07
CA LYS A 8 -6.36 32.06 -12.70
C LYS A 8 -6.84 30.81 -11.99
N ILE A 9 -6.11 29.70 -12.14
CA ILE A 9 -6.29 28.55 -11.26
C ILE A 9 -6.00 29.09 -9.85
N PRO A 10 -6.99 29.16 -8.95
CA PRO A 10 -6.74 29.62 -7.60
C PRO A 10 -5.76 28.62 -6.96
N VAL A 11 -4.55 29.07 -6.65
CA VAL A 11 -3.52 28.27 -5.96
C VAL A 11 -3.80 28.26 -4.44
N SER A 12 -5.06 28.07 -4.08
CA SER A 12 -5.51 27.86 -2.70
C SER A 12 -6.42 26.65 -2.67
N ASN A 13 -5.87 25.53 -3.12
CA ASN A 13 -6.35 24.20 -2.76
C ASN A 13 -5.54 23.75 -1.54
N GLU A 14 -5.57 24.53 -0.45
CA GLU A 14 -5.13 23.98 0.83
C GLU A 14 -6.15 22.91 1.18
N LEU A 15 -5.70 21.65 1.22
CA LEU A 15 -6.53 20.56 1.70
C LEU A 15 -7.02 20.95 3.10
N ASP A 16 -8.33 21.04 3.29
CA ASP A 16 -8.86 21.23 4.63
C ASP A 16 -8.51 19.99 5.50
N ALA A 17 -8.55 20.12 6.83
CA ALA A 17 -8.13 19.05 7.73
C ALA A 17 -8.89 17.71 7.51
N ALA A 18 -10.14 17.75 7.07
CA ALA A 18 -10.92 16.57 6.71
C ALA A 18 -10.43 15.96 5.39
N GLN A 19 -10.13 16.79 4.37
CA GLN A 19 -9.54 16.31 3.11
C GLN A 19 -8.12 15.75 3.30
N ALA A 20 -7.34 16.35 4.20
CA ALA A 20 -6.04 15.85 4.62
C ALA A 20 -6.15 14.53 5.39
N THR A 21 -7.25 14.31 6.11
CA THR A 21 -7.52 13.04 6.81
C THR A 21 -7.96 11.95 5.83
N GLU A 22 -8.82 12.27 4.85
CA GLU A 22 -9.24 11.32 3.81
C GLU A 22 -8.10 10.95 2.84
N ALA A 23 -7.31 11.94 2.38
CA ALA A 23 -6.09 11.68 1.60
C ALA A 23 -4.97 11.07 2.47
N GLY A 24 -4.97 11.40 3.76
CA GLY A 24 -4.05 10.91 4.78
C GLY A 24 -4.42 9.54 5.34
N GLY A 25 -5.46 8.86 4.84
CA GLY A 25 -5.69 7.44 5.12
C GLY A 25 -4.49 6.56 4.73
N GLY A 26 -3.59 7.06 3.87
CA GLY A 26 -2.28 6.47 3.57
C GLY A 26 -1.16 6.82 4.55
N LEU A 27 -1.33 7.82 5.45
CA LEU A 27 -0.34 8.17 6.46
C LEU A 27 -0.27 7.16 7.61
N ASP A 28 -1.37 6.44 7.88
CA ASP A 28 -1.33 5.27 8.77
C ASP A 28 -0.42 4.19 8.16
N LEU A 29 -0.51 3.94 6.86
CA LEU A 29 0.41 3.03 6.15
C LEU A 29 1.85 3.57 6.11
N CYS A 30 2.08 4.87 6.25
CA CYS A 30 3.41 5.45 6.37
C CYS A 30 4.05 5.25 7.75
N ASN A 31 3.39 4.56 8.70
CA ASN A 31 4.09 4.10 9.90
C ASN A 31 5.07 2.97 9.49
N PRO A 32 6.40 3.17 9.63
CA PRO A 32 7.39 2.15 9.28
C PRO A 32 7.17 0.82 10.02
N GLU A 33 6.56 0.84 11.20
CA GLU A 33 6.22 -0.38 11.94
C GLU A 33 5.17 -1.24 11.22
N ILE A 34 4.21 -0.61 10.54
CA ILE A 34 3.17 -1.31 9.77
C ILE A 34 3.79 -1.99 8.54
N PHE A 35 4.73 -1.34 7.86
CA PHE A 35 5.47 -1.97 6.76
C PHE A 35 6.25 -3.20 7.23
N VAL A 36 6.87 -3.13 8.42
CA VAL A 36 7.58 -4.27 9.01
C VAL A 36 6.61 -5.41 9.33
N GLN A 37 5.47 -5.11 9.94
CA GLN A 37 4.45 -6.12 10.27
C GLN A 37 3.85 -6.79 9.03
N ILE A 38 3.56 -6.01 7.98
CA ILE A 38 3.09 -6.54 6.69
C ILE A 38 4.14 -7.46 6.09
N THR A 39 5.40 -7.02 6.05
CA THR A 39 6.50 -7.80 5.48
C THR A 39 6.69 -9.12 6.24
N GLN A 40 6.68 -9.08 7.57
CA GLN A 40 6.77 -10.28 8.41
C GLN A 40 5.61 -11.25 8.16
N SER A 41 4.39 -10.73 8.08
CA SER A 41 3.19 -11.54 7.82
C SER A 41 3.23 -12.20 6.43
N LEU A 42 3.73 -11.48 5.43
CA LEU A 42 3.91 -12.01 4.07
C LEU A 42 4.98 -13.10 4.04
N THR A 43 6.13 -12.88 4.67
CA THR A 43 7.21 -13.88 4.76
C THR A 43 6.71 -15.17 5.41
N GLN A 44 6.03 -15.06 6.55
CA GLN A 44 5.51 -16.23 7.26
C GLN A 44 4.44 -16.98 6.43
N SER A 45 3.59 -16.24 5.71
CA SER A 45 2.59 -16.85 4.82
C SER A 45 3.26 -17.59 3.66
N TYR A 46 4.34 -17.04 3.10
CA TYR A 46 5.11 -17.67 2.04
C TYR A 46 5.81 -18.94 2.52
N GLU A 47 6.47 -18.92 3.69
CA GLU A 47 7.12 -20.09 4.27
C GLU A 47 6.13 -21.24 4.52
N ASN A 48 4.98 -20.94 5.12
CA ASN A 48 3.91 -21.93 5.33
C ASN A 48 3.40 -22.53 4.02
N LEU A 49 3.29 -21.72 2.97
CA LEU A 49 2.87 -22.19 1.65
C LEU A 49 3.92 -23.11 1.02
N VAL A 50 5.20 -22.76 1.13
CA VAL A 50 6.32 -23.57 0.62
C VAL A 50 6.41 -24.90 1.36
N ASP A 51 6.25 -24.89 2.69
CA ASP A 51 6.25 -26.11 3.51
C ASP A 51 5.09 -27.02 3.13
N PHE A 52 3.88 -26.47 3.00
CA PHE A 52 2.71 -27.22 2.55
C PHE A 52 2.92 -27.80 1.15
N ALA A 53 3.39 -26.99 0.19
CA ALA A 53 3.63 -27.43 -1.17
C ALA A 53 4.69 -28.53 -1.22
N SER A 54 5.78 -28.37 -0.47
CA SER A 54 6.86 -29.37 -0.37
C SER A 54 6.35 -30.67 0.24
N HIS A 55 5.52 -30.60 1.29
CA HIS A 55 4.89 -31.78 1.88
C HIS A 55 3.98 -32.52 0.90
N VAL A 56 3.14 -31.78 0.16
CA VAL A 56 2.25 -32.36 -0.85
C VAL A 56 3.05 -33.00 -1.98
N ILE A 57 4.09 -32.31 -2.48
CA ILE A 57 4.96 -32.84 -3.54
C ILE A 57 5.68 -34.10 -3.07
N GLY A 58 6.27 -34.11 -1.86
CA GLY A 58 6.93 -35.30 -1.30
C GLY A 58 6.00 -36.51 -1.23
N ARG A 59 4.77 -36.30 -0.75
CA ARG A 59 3.74 -37.36 -0.70
C ARG A 59 3.31 -37.87 -2.08
N VAL A 60 3.26 -37.01 -3.09
CA VAL A 60 2.88 -37.40 -4.46
C VAL A 60 4.06 -38.04 -5.20
N ALA A 61 5.29 -37.59 -4.93
CA ALA A 61 6.51 -38.10 -5.52
C ALA A 61 6.93 -39.48 -4.98
N GLY A 62 6.28 -39.96 -3.93
CA GLY A 62 6.43 -41.34 -3.44
C GLY A 62 7.51 -41.53 -2.39
N GLU A 63 7.75 -40.53 -1.54
CA GLU A 63 8.35 -40.77 -0.21
C GLU A 63 7.32 -41.33 0.78
#